data_AF-A0A167K7N9-F1
#
_entry.id   AF-A0A167K7N9-F1
#
_cell.length_a   1.000
_cell.length_b   1.000
_cell.length_c   1.000
_cell.angle_alpha   90.00
_cell.angle_beta   90.00
_cell.angle_gamma   90.00
#
_symmetry.space_group_name_H-M   'P 1'
#
loop_
_entity.id
_entity.type
_entity.pdbx_description
1 polymer ?
#
loop_
_entity_poly.entity_id
_entity_poly.type
_entity_poly.pdbx_seq_one_letter_code
_entity_poly.pdbx_strand_id
1 'polypeptide(L)'
;IPIAGPCWVLYLDPALCLIMVCILLYTTYPLLKESALILLQTVPKQIDIRSLNEKLRKLEEVEAVHELHVWQLAGSRIIGTAHIKCKDPETYMKVAKDIK
;
A
#
# COMPACT_ATOMS: atom_id res chain seq x y z
N ILE A 1 23.38 14.67 54.95
CA ILE A 1 21.92 14.49 55.12
C ILE A 1 21.42 13.79 53.87
N PRO A 2 21.13 12.48 53.89
CA PRO A 2 20.48 11.86 52.76
C PRO A 2 19.01 12.27 52.86
N ILE A 3 18.61 13.29 52.12
CA ILE A 3 17.20 13.43 51.76
C ILE A 3 16.88 12.27 50.83
N ALA A 4 16.55 11.11 51.41
CA ALA A 4 15.79 10.12 50.69
C ALA A 4 14.46 10.81 50.33
N GLY A 5 14.42 11.37 49.12
CA GLY A 5 13.19 11.89 48.56
C GLY A 5 12.12 10.80 48.62
N PRO A 6 10.84 11.18 48.70
CA PRO A 6 9.78 10.20 48.88
C PRO A 6 9.82 9.15 47.76
N CYS A 7 9.66 7.86 48.11
CA CYS A 7 9.93 6.72 47.22
C CYS A 7 9.22 6.78 45.86
N TRP A 8 8.12 7.53 45.74
CA TRP A 8 7.41 7.74 44.47
C TRP A 8 8.26 8.46 43.40
N VAL A 9 9.27 9.23 43.78
CA VAL A 9 10.18 9.91 42.85
C VAL A 9 11.05 8.89 42.08
N LEU A 10 11.39 7.76 42.69
CA LEU A 10 12.12 6.67 42.02
C LEU A 10 11.28 5.94 40.96
N TYR A 11 9.95 5.97 41.09
CA TYR A 11 9.03 5.37 40.12
C TYR A 11 8.61 6.34 39.00
N LEU A 12 8.92 7.63 39.15
CA LEU A 12 8.55 8.66 38.17
C LEU A 12 9.29 8.47 36.84
N ASP A 13 10.59 8.23 36.90
CA ASP A 13 11.45 8.05 35.72
C ASP A 13 11.04 6.83 34.84
N PRO A 14 10.88 5.61 35.40
CA PRO A 14 10.42 4.47 34.59
C PRO A 14 8.99 4.63 34.07
N ALA A 15 8.11 5.31 34.83
CA ALA A 15 6.75 5.60 34.37
C ALA A 15 6.74 6.57 33.17
N LEU A 16 7.55 7.63 33.22
CA LEU A 16 7.71 8.57 32.12
C LEU A 16 8.31 7.88 30.88
N CYS A 17 9.28 6.98 31.07
CA CYS A 17 9.84 6.19 29.97
C CYS A 17 8.77 5.31 29.31
N LEU A 18 7.92 4.63 30.09
CA LEU A 18 6.82 3.81 29.56
C LEU A 18 5.82 4.65 28.76
N ILE A 19 5.45 5.83 29.28
CA ILE A 19 4.54 6.77 28.60
C ILE A 19 5.15 7.19 27.26
N MET A 20 6.44 7.55 27.23
CA MET A 20 7.12 7.94 26.00
C MET A 20 7.17 6.80 24.98
N VAL A 21 7.44 5.57 25.41
CA VAL A 21 7.38 4.39 24.54
C VAL A 21 5.98 4.20 23.97
N CYS A 22 4.92 4.32 24.78
CA CYS A 22 3.55 4.22 24.30
C CYS A 22 3.22 5.30 23.25
N ILE A 23 3.65 6.54 23.47
CA ILE A 23 3.47 7.64 22.50
C ILE A 23 4.20 7.33 21.20
N LEU A 24 5.47 6.91 21.27
CA LEU A 24 6.28 6.56 20.10
C LEU A 24 5.65 5.41 19.30
N LEU A 25 5.19 4.35 19.98
CA LEU A 25 4.50 3.26 19.32
C LEU A 25 3.23 3.74 18.62
N TYR A 26 2.42 4.57 19.30
CA TYR A 26 1.18 5.09 18.73
C TYR A 26 1.43 5.96 17.49
N THR A 27 2.44 6.83 17.53
CA THR A 27 2.77 7.71 16.39
C THR A 27 3.41 6.96 15.23
N THR A 28 4.23 5.94 15.51
CA THR A 28 4.97 5.21 14.48
C THR A 28 4.15 4.06 13.86
N TYR A 29 3.17 3.51 14.59
CA TYR A 29 2.30 2.43 14.11
C TYR A 29 1.61 2.70 12.75
N PRO A 30 0.94 3.85 12.51
CA PRO A 30 0.31 4.09 11.21
C PRO A 30 1.33 4.12 10.07
N LEU A 31 2.49 4.74 10.29
CA LEU A 31 3.56 4.83 9.29
C LEU A 31 4.16 3.44 8.98
N LEU A 32 4.36 2.63 10.00
CA LEU A 32 4.83 1.26 9.85
C LEU A 32 3.81 0.41 9.07
N LYS A 33 2.52 0.55 9.40
CA LYS A 33 1.44 -0.15 8.72
C LYS A 33 1.35 0.22 7.24
N GLU A 34 1.40 1.50 6.91
CA GLU A 34 1.41 1.95 5.51
C GLU A 34 2.61 1.40 4.74
N SER A 35 3.80 1.49 5.34
CA SER A 35 5.02 0.96 4.74
C SER A 35 4.94 -0.55 4.52
N ALA A 36 4.41 -1.30 5.50
CA ALA A 36 4.16 -2.73 5.38
C ALA A 36 3.14 -3.06 4.29
N LEU A 37 2.07 -2.28 4.15
CA LEU A 37 1.06 -2.47 3.10
C LEU A 37 1.63 -2.27 1.70
N ILE A 38 2.53 -1.28 1.54
CA ILE A 38 3.26 -1.02 0.29
C ILE A 38 4.20 -2.19 -0.02
N LEU A 39 4.99 -2.64 0.96
CA LEU A 39 5.93 -3.76 0.80
C LEU A 39 5.22 -5.08 0.49
N LEU A 40 4.05 -5.30 1.09
CA LEU A 40 3.23 -6.48 0.83
C LEU A 40 2.52 -6.42 -0.53
N GLN A 41 2.74 -5.37 -1.33
CA GLN A 41 2.09 -5.15 -2.62
C GLN A 41 0.56 -5.29 -2.52
N THR A 42 -0.02 -4.77 -1.43
CA THR A 42 -1.45 -4.92 -1.18
C THR A 42 -2.22 -4.21 -2.29
N VAL A 43 -3.18 -4.93 -2.90
CA VAL A 43 -4.08 -4.36 -3.90
C VAL A 43 -4.90 -3.25 -3.24
N PRO A 44 -4.89 -2.01 -3.78
CA PRO A 44 -5.69 -0.93 -3.22
C PRO A 44 -7.18 -1.30 -3.26
N LYS A 45 -7.86 -1.26 -2.11
CA LYS A 45 -9.29 -1.61 -1.97
C LYS A 45 -10.23 -0.80 -2.87
N GLN A 46 -9.74 0.34 -3.37
CA GLN A 46 -10.49 1.26 -4.21
C GLN A 46 -10.56 0.80 -5.68
N ILE A 47 -9.78 -0.21 -6.08
CA ILE A 47 -9.79 -0.76 -7.44
C ILE A 47 -10.45 -2.12 -7.45
N ASP A 48 -11.55 -2.22 -8.18
CA ASP A 48 -12.17 -3.49 -8.50
C ASP A 48 -11.47 -4.13 -9.71
N ILE A 49 -10.62 -5.11 -9.42
CA ILE A 49 -9.92 -5.93 -10.41
C ILE A 49 -10.90 -6.54 -11.42
N ARG A 50 -12.13 -6.90 -11.00
CA ARG A 50 -13.13 -7.50 -11.89
C ARG A 50 -13.65 -6.47 -12.89
N SER A 51 -14.01 -5.28 -12.42
CA SER A 51 -14.46 -4.19 -13.29
C SER A 51 -13.36 -3.78 -14.29
N LEU A 52 -12.09 -3.76 -13.86
CA LEU A 52 -10.97 -3.48 -14.75
C LEU A 52 -10.81 -4.56 -15.82
N ASN A 53 -10.90 -5.84 -15.45
CA ASN A 53 -10.86 -6.97 -16.38
C ASN A 53 -12.01 -6.93 -17.39
N GLU A 54 -13.23 -6.60 -16.95
CA GLU A 54 -14.37 -6.49 -17.85
C GLU A 54 -14.22 -5.33 -18.84
N LYS A 55 -13.70 -4.18 -18.39
CA LYS A 55 -13.39 -3.05 -19.30
C LYS A 55 -12.32 -3.42 -20.32
N LEU A 56 -11.28 -4.12 -19.90
CA LEU A 56 -10.22 -4.59 -20.80
C LEU A 56 -10.72 -5.65 -21.79
N ARG A 57 -11.62 -6.54 -21.36
CA ARG A 57 -12.25 -7.55 -22.24
C ARG A 57 -13.26 -6.97 -23.23
N LYS A 58 -13.83 -5.79 -22.95
CA LYS A 58 -14.74 -5.09 -23.89
C LYS A 58 -14.01 -4.46 -25.07
N LEU A 59 -12.68 -4.31 -24.99
CA LEU A 59 -11.88 -3.92 -26.15
C LEU A 59 -11.85 -5.12 -27.10
N GLU A 60 -12.54 -4.97 -28.23
CA GLU A 60 -12.83 -5.99 -29.25
C GLU A 60 -11.57 -6.68 -29.83
N GLU A 61 -10.41 -6.08 -29.56
CA GLU A 61 -9.09 -6.45 -30.05
C GLU A 61 -8.22 -7.25 -29.04
N VAL A 62 -8.70 -7.49 -27.82
CA VAL A 62 -7.96 -8.22 -26.77
C VAL A 62 -8.37 -9.69 -26.73
N GLU A 63 -7.46 -10.60 -27.08
CA GLU A 63 -7.71 -12.05 -27.07
C GLU A 63 -7.72 -12.64 -25.65
N ALA A 64 -6.81 -12.18 -24.80
CA ALA A 64 -6.77 -12.58 -23.39
C ALA A 64 -5.95 -11.60 -22.55
N VAL A 65 -6.44 -11.28 -21.35
CA VAL A 65 -5.65 -10.62 -20.31
C VAL A 65 -5.23 -11.68 -19.29
N HIS A 66 -3.93 -11.89 -19.13
CA HIS A 66 -3.38 -12.75 -18.09
C HIS A 66 -2.69 -11.87 -17.04
N GLU A 67 -2.86 -12.23 -15.77
CA GLU A 67 -2.16 -11.63 -14.62
C GLU A 67 -2.21 -10.09 -14.57
N LEU A 68 -3.37 -9.54 -14.22
CA LEU A 68 -3.51 -8.14 -13.82
C LEU A 68 -3.05 -7.99 -12.37
N HIS A 69 -1.87 -7.41 -12.15
CA HIS A 69 -1.37 -7.06 -10.82
C HIS A 69 -1.41 -5.56 -10.62
N VAL A 70 -2.13 -5.11 -9.60
CA VAL A 70 -2.26 -3.69 -9.25
C VAL A 70 -1.84 -3.53 -7.79
N TRP A 71 -0.90 -2.62 -7.53
CA TRP A 71 -0.42 -2.31 -6.19
C TRP A 71 -0.36 -0.81 -5.98
N GLN A 72 -0.38 -0.41 -4.72
CA GLN A 72 -0.20 0.97 -4.33
C GLN A 72 1.28 1.25 -4.12
N LEU A 73 1.82 2.23 -4.84
CA LEU A 73 3.13 2.80 -4.56
C LEU A 73 2.97 3.94 -3.53
N ALA A 74 4.00 4.21 -2.74
CA ALA A 74 4.01 5.22 -1.68
C ALA A 74 3.18 6.48 -1.99
N GLY A 75 2.29 6.84 -1.06
CA GLY A 75 1.32 7.93 -1.23
C GLY A 75 0.07 7.51 -2.01
N SER A 76 -0.38 8.38 -2.92
CA SER A 76 -1.61 8.21 -3.71
C SER A 76 -1.37 7.66 -5.13
N ARG A 77 -0.18 7.10 -5.40
CA ARG A 77 0.18 6.61 -6.73
C ARG A 77 -0.14 5.14 -6.84
N ILE A 78 -1.01 4.78 -7.78
CA ILE A 78 -1.36 3.39 -8.06
C ILE A 78 -0.59 2.96 -9.32
N ILE A 79 0.06 1.80 -9.24
CA ILE A 79 0.77 1.19 -10.36
C ILE A 79 0.15 -0.17 -10.61
N GLY A 80 0.01 -0.51 -11.89
CA GLY A 80 -0.40 -1.85 -12.27
C GLY A 80 0.37 -2.35 -13.48
N THR A 81 0.57 -3.66 -13.52
CA THR A 81 1.10 -4.39 -14.67
C THR A 81 0.03 -5.35 -15.14
N ALA A 82 -0.15 -5.45 -16.45
CA ALA A 82 -1.08 -6.36 -17.09
C ALA A 82 -0.41 -7.01 -18.29
N HIS A 83 -0.57 -8.32 -18.47
CA HIS A 83 -0.19 -8.97 -19.73
C HIS A 83 -1.41 -9.09 -20.63
N ILE A 84 -1.36 -8.39 -21.76
CA ILE A 84 -2.43 -8.36 -22.75
C ILE A 84 -1.94 -9.13 -23.98
N LYS A 85 -2.72 -10.12 -24.42
CA LYS A 85 -2.51 -10.84 -25.67
C LYS A 85 -3.40 -10.20 -26.74
N CYS A 86 -2.77 -9.69 -27.79
CA CYS A 86 -3.44 -9.11 -28.96
C CYS A 86 -3.18 -9.97 -30.20
N LYS A 87 -4.07 -9.90 -31.18
CA LYS A 87 -3.94 -10.64 -32.46
C LYS A 87 -2.82 -10.11 -33.35
N ASP A 88 -2.58 -8.80 -33.34
CA ASP A 88 -1.64 -8.14 -34.24
C ASP A 88 -0.85 -7.01 -33.53
N PRO A 89 0.44 -6.79 -33.88
CA PRO A 89 1.24 -5.69 -33.33
C PRO A 89 0.68 -4.28 -33.61
N GLU A 90 -0.02 -4.04 -34.72
CA GLU A 90 -0.62 -2.71 -34.99
C GLU A 90 -1.78 -2.42 -34.03
N THR A 91 -2.58 -3.45 -33.77
CA THR A 91 -3.67 -3.47 -32.80
C THR A 91 -3.17 -3.30 -31.36
N TYR A 92 -2.02 -3.90 -30.99
CA TYR A 92 -1.39 -3.67 -29.68
C TYR A 92 -1.08 -2.19 -29.45
N MET A 93 -0.53 -1.50 -30.45
CA MET A 93 -0.17 -0.09 -30.34
C MET A 93 -1.40 0.81 -30.15
N LYS A 94 -2.54 0.48 -30.77
CA LYS A 94 -3.81 1.20 -30.58
C LYS A 94 -4.37 0.99 -29.18
N VAL A 95 -4.48 -0.26 -28.75
CA VAL A 95 -5.01 -0.61 -27.42
C VAL A 95 -4.14 -0.02 -26.31
N ALA A 96 -2.81 -0.06 -26.43
CA ALA A 96 -1.90 0.55 -25.47
C ALA A 96 -2.04 2.08 -25.38
N LYS A 97 -2.45 2.73 -26.48
CA LYS A 97 -2.69 4.18 -26.52
C LYS A 97 -4.02 4.57 -25.88
N ASP A 98 -5.05 3.73 -26.00
CA ASP A 98 -6.36 3.94 -25.37
C ASP A 98 -6.37 3.65 -23.86
N ILE A 99 -5.47 2.78 -23.39
CA ILE A 99 -5.37 2.42 -21.95
C ILE A 99 -4.52 3.43 -21.14
N LYS A 100 -3.60 4.15 -21.79
CA LYS A 100 -2.64 5.07 -21.14
C LYS A 100 -3.26 6.41 -20.78
#